data_AF-A0A9N9T0N2-F1
#
_entry.id   AF-A0A9N9T0N2-F1
#
_cell.length_a   1.000
_cell.length_b   1.000
_cell.length_c   1.000
_cell.angle_alpha   90.00
_cell.angle_beta   90.00
_cell.angle_gamma   90.00
#
_symmetry.space_group_name_H-M   'P 1'
#
loop_
_entity.id
_entity.type
_entity.pdbx_description
1 polymer ?
#
loop_
_entity_poly.entity_id
_entity_poly.type
_entity_poly.pdbx_seq_one_letter_code
_entity_poly.pdbx_strand_id
1 'polypeptide(L)'
;MEWFAKEMSELAAFVQGKIKDIVPMNVTPSFNASNCHICEKTFSDKDVIVRDHDHFTGDFRGFAHQVCNLNFKKLFVVPIFFHNLSGYDSHMMIRDLAKKGSISLLPINKEKYISFTINDSESSIRLRFVDSLRFLNSSLDKLAATLQPEDLRYLASEFPNTTPEQMELLKRKGIFPYEYIDSFNKLNETQLTSIDKFSSSLSGEHISKNMYHHAQNVWQSFGIKNILEYSMLYMKTDIMLLTCIFENFRQKCRGTYGLDPSWYYTMPGFSWDAMLKYTGCNLELLNDIDKIMFIEKAIRGGISQVSNRYSEANNKSKPSKYVLYLDVNNLYGWAICQFLPYGGFEWVDTNIDVLSIPDDGDTGYILQVDLEYPEHLHDLHRDLPFCCEYRVPPRSKLPKLMTTLYHKKEYTLHYRNLKQALNAGLKLTKIHKVLKFKQSAWLKPYIDLNTKLRTAATTGFEKDLFKLANNAIFGKTMENIRKYRIVKLVSKYDGRYGAKNLIASPRFHNRTVFDENLMAIELNKAHFQQTIVHRHVNFRYIQSVYVRFSL
;
A
#
# COMPACT_ATOMS: atom_id res chain seq x y z
N MET A 1 15.16 15.63 19.54
CA MET A 1 14.50 15.74 18.22
C MET A 1 15.07 16.87 17.38
N GLU A 2 15.53 17.99 17.96
CA GLU A 2 16.27 19.03 17.21
C GLU A 2 17.52 18.52 16.49
N TRP A 3 18.33 17.66 17.13
CA TRP A 3 19.44 16.98 16.48
C TRP A 3 18.99 16.25 15.21
N PHE A 4 17.92 15.45 15.29
CA PHE A 4 17.38 14.73 14.14
C PHE A 4 16.97 15.69 13.01
N ALA A 5 16.31 16.81 13.33
CA ALA A 5 15.94 17.81 12.32
C ALA A 5 17.17 18.46 11.66
N LYS A 6 18.25 18.70 12.42
CA LYS A 6 19.53 19.19 11.91
C LYS A 6 20.17 18.17 10.94
N GLU A 7 20.26 16.91 11.34
CA GLU A 7 20.80 15.83 10.49
C GLU A 7 20.02 15.69 9.18
N MET A 8 18.69 15.85 9.21
CA MET A 8 17.88 15.84 7.99
C MET A 8 18.23 17.01 7.06
N SER A 9 18.39 18.22 7.59
CA SER A 9 18.83 19.37 6.78
C SER A 9 20.25 19.17 6.21
N GLU A 10 21.17 18.61 7.00
CA GLU A 10 22.53 18.30 6.54
C GLU A 10 22.53 17.23 5.44
N LEU A 11 21.72 16.18 5.58
CA LEU A 11 21.50 15.19 4.53
C LEU A 11 20.95 15.84 3.24
N ALA A 12 19.95 16.71 3.38
CA ALA A 12 19.37 17.42 2.24
C ALA A 12 20.41 18.33 1.54
N ALA A 13 21.27 19.00 2.30
CA ALA A 13 22.35 19.82 1.77
C ALA A 13 23.45 18.98 1.09
N PHE A 14 23.85 17.86 1.70
CA PHE A 14 24.81 16.91 1.14
C PHE A 14 24.34 16.37 -0.22
N VAL A 15 23.08 15.90 -0.28
CA VAL A 15 22.50 15.38 -1.51
C VAL A 15 22.35 16.48 -2.56
N GLN A 16 22.00 17.70 -2.16
CA GLN A 16 21.93 18.85 -3.08
C GLN A 16 23.30 19.19 -3.67
N GLY A 17 24.37 19.16 -2.87
CA GLY A 17 25.73 19.36 -3.34
C GLY A 17 26.08 18.37 -4.45
N LYS A 18 25.80 17.09 -4.23
CA LYS A 18 26.00 16.03 -5.23
C LYS A 18 25.16 16.18 -6.50
N ILE A 19 24.01 16.87 -6.43
CA ILE A 19 23.13 17.10 -7.59
C ILE A 19 23.62 18.26 -8.46
N LYS A 20 24.22 19.29 -7.85
CA LYS A 20 24.70 20.47 -8.59
C LYS A 20 25.90 20.14 -9.48
N ASP A 21 26.71 19.18 -9.06
CA ASP A 21 27.87 18.71 -9.80
C ASP A 21 27.45 17.68 -10.86
N ILE A 22 27.02 18.17 -12.04
CA ILE A 22 26.63 17.29 -13.16
C ILE A 22 27.88 16.56 -13.66
N VAL A 23 27.91 15.25 -13.46
CA VAL A 23 28.95 14.37 -14.02
C VAL A 23 28.67 14.19 -15.52
N PRO A 24 29.65 14.49 -16.39
CA PRO A 24 29.51 14.26 -17.83
C PRO A 24 29.42 12.76 -18.12
N MET A 25 28.85 12.41 -19.28
CA MET A 25 28.71 11.02 -19.70
C MET A 25 30.07 10.31 -19.79
N ASN A 26 30.19 9.16 -19.14
CA ASN A 26 31.44 8.39 -19.08
C ASN A 26 31.85 7.79 -20.43
N VAL A 27 30.87 7.52 -21.29
CA VAL A 27 31.05 6.84 -22.58
C VAL A 27 30.21 7.51 -23.66
N THR A 28 30.67 7.50 -24.91
CA THR A 28 29.91 7.96 -26.08
C THR A 28 29.45 6.78 -26.93
N PRO A 29 28.30 6.16 -26.63
CA PRO A 29 27.84 4.98 -27.37
C PRO A 29 27.38 5.35 -28.78
N SER A 30 27.71 4.46 -29.72
CA SER A 30 27.16 4.44 -31.08
C SER A 30 25.69 4.02 -31.05
N PHE A 31 24.87 4.60 -31.93
CA PHE A 31 23.44 4.29 -31.98
C PHE A 31 23.20 2.83 -32.36
N ASN A 32 22.48 2.10 -31.50
CA ASN A 32 22.22 0.66 -31.66
C ASN A 32 20.87 0.20 -31.10
N ALA A 33 19.91 1.12 -30.92
CA ALA A 33 18.63 0.82 -30.27
C ALA A 33 17.45 1.06 -31.22
N SER A 34 16.46 0.16 -31.20
CA SER A 34 15.21 0.33 -31.94
C SER A 34 14.16 1.14 -31.17
N ASN A 35 14.28 1.21 -29.84
CA ASN A 35 13.26 1.79 -28.95
C ASN A 35 13.85 2.83 -28.01
N CYS A 36 13.07 3.86 -27.69
CA CYS A 36 13.38 4.82 -26.64
C CYS A 36 13.32 4.15 -25.27
N HIS A 37 14.38 4.25 -24.47
CA HIS A 37 14.41 3.62 -23.14
C HIS A 37 13.46 4.29 -22.11
N ILE A 38 12.97 5.52 -22.39
CA ILE A 38 12.07 6.27 -21.49
C ILE A 38 10.61 5.87 -21.72
N CYS A 39 10.12 6.02 -22.94
CA CYS A 39 8.72 5.74 -23.27
C CYS A 39 8.49 4.33 -23.86
N GLU A 40 9.57 3.58 -24.07
CA GLU A 40 9.58 2.19 -24.56
C GLU A 40 9.02 2.03 -26.00
N LYS A 41 8.65 3.14 -26.67
CA LYS A 41 8.19 3.16 -28.07
C LYS A 41 9.35 3.08 -29.06
N THR A 42 9.09 2.47 -30.21
CA THR A 42 10.01 2.38 -31.35
C THR A 42 10.31 3.77 -31.91
N PHE A 43 11.57 4.01 -32.28
CA PHE A 43 11.98 5.21 -33.00
C PHE A 43 11.44 5.20 -34.43
N SER A 44 11.04 6.37 -34.92
CA SER A 44 10.73 6.62 -36.33
C SER A 44 11.83 7.47 -36.99
N ASP A 45 11.87 7.48 -38.33
CA ASP A 45 12.86 8.26 -39.09
C ASP A 45 12.75 9.79 -38.87
N LYS A 46 11.63 10.25 -38.29
CA LYS A 46 11.40 11.67 -37.98
C LYS A 46 11.85 12.05 -36.58
N ASP A 47 12.20 11.09 -35.74
CA ASP A 47 12.54 11.35 -34.35
C ASP A 47 13.97 11.86 -34.18
N VAL A 48 14.13 12.91 -33.38
CA VAL A 48 15.45 13.35 -32.93
C VAL A 48 15.88 12.47 -31.76
N ILE A 49 16.93 11.67 -31.96
CA ILE A 49 17.43 10.71 -30.98
C ILE A 49 18.57 11.36 -30.18
N VAL A 50 18.48 11.27 -28.85
CA VAL A 50 19.49 11.78 -27.92
C VAL A 50 19.98 10.66 -27.00
N ARG A 51 21.17 10.86 -26.42
CA ARG A 51 21.77 9.97 -25.42
C ARG A 51 21.43 10.47 -24.02
N ASP A 52 20.64 9.72 -23.27
CA ASP A 52 20.41 10.00 -21.86
C ASP A 52 21.49 9.33 -21.00
N HIS A 53 21.85 10.01 -19.92
CA HIS A 53 22.79 9.48 -18.93
C HIS A 53 22.41 9.91 -17.54
N ASP A 54 22.96 9.20 -16.57
CA ASP A 54 22.90 9.62 -15.19
C ASP A 54 23.85 10.78 -14.93
N HIS A 55 23.32 11.91 -14.46
CA HIS A 55 24.15 13.08 -14.13
C HIS A 55 24.86 12.92 -12.78
N PHE A 56 24.59 11.85 -12.03
CA PHE A 56 25.31 11.54 -10.78
C PHE A 56 26.51 10.63 -10.99
N THR A 57 26.38 9.62 -11.86
CA THR A 57 27.43 8.63 -12.08
C THR A 57 28.14 8.80 -13.41
N GLY A 58 27.55 9.56 -14.35
CA GLY A 58 27.99 9.63 -15.75
C GLY A 58 27.53 8.44 -16.59
N ASP A 59 26.82 7.47 -16.00
CA ASP A 59 26.49 6.22 -16.70
C ASP A 59 25.44 6.42 -17.78
N PHE A 60 25.71 5.86 -18.96
CA PHE A 60 24.76 5.86 -20.06
C PHE A 60 23.52 5.03 -19.71
N ARG A 61 22.33 5.62 -19.87
CA ARG A 61 21.05 4.97 -19.58
C ARG A 61 20.39 4.37 -20.81
N GLY A 62 20.55 5.02 -21.95
CA GLY A 62 19.99 4.57 -23.21
C GLY A 62 19.71 5.70 -24.19
N PHE A 63 19.30 5.32 -25.40
CA PHE A 63 18.80 6.28 -26.39
C PHE A 63 17.38 6.70 -26.05
N ALA A 64 17.04 7.96 -26.29
CA ALA A 64 15.72 8.50 -26.05
C ALA A 64 15.27 9.50 -27.12
N HIS A 65 13.96 9.67 -27.27
CA HIS A 65 13.44 10.81 -28.03
C HIS A 65 13.89 12.10 -27.33
N GLN A 66 14.29 13.12 -28.08
CA GLN A 66 14.64 14.42 -27.54
C GLN A 66 13.53 14.97 -26.63
N VAL A 67 12.28 14.85 -27.07
CA VAL A 67 11.09 15.27 -26.30
C VAL A 67 10.93 14.46 -25.02
N CYS A 68 11.16 13.13 -25.06
CA CYS A 68 11.12 12.30 -23.85
C CYS A 68 12.21 12.71 -22.86
N ASN A 69 13.43 12.95 -23.34
CA ASN A 69 14.56 13.36 -22.52
C ASN A 69 14.34 14.72 -21.85
N LEU A 70 13.87 15.72 -22.61
CA LEU A 70 13.55 17.04 -22.07
C LEU A 70 12.43 17.00 -21.03
N ASN A 71 11.44 16.14 -21.24
CA ASN A 71 10.34 15.94 -20.30
C ASN A 71 10.67 14.98 -19.15
N PHE A 72 11.87 14.38 -19.13
CA PHE A 72 12.29 13.44 -18.10
C PHE A 72 12.62 14.19 -16.81
N LYS A 73 11.58 14.44 -16.01
CA LYS A 73 11.71 15.20 -14.76
C LYS A 73 12.50 14.41 -13.73
N LYS A 74 13.65 14.97 -13.34
CA LYS A 74 14.41 14.51 -12.18
C LYS A 74 13.63 14.87 -10.92
N LEU A 75 13.25 13.85 -10.14
CA LEU A 75 12.64 14.06 -8.85
C LEU A 75 13.74 14.12 -7.79
N PHE A 76 13.92 15.29 -7.20
CA PHE A 76 14.80 15.48 -6.04
C PHE A 76 14.08 15.06 -4.76
N VAL A 77 13.92 13.74 -4.61
CA VAL A 77 13.27 13.13 -3.43
C VAL A 77 14.19 12.06 -2.87
N VAL A 78 14.50 12.13 -1.58
CA VAL A 78 15.16 11.05 -0.85
C VAL A 78 14.10 10.35 0.00
N PRO A 79 13.77 9.08 -0.29
CA PRO A 79 12.89 8.30 0.55
C PRO A 79 13.61 7.84 1.83
N ILE A 80 12.95 8.04 2.97
CA ILE A 80 13.40 7.67 4.30
C ILE A 80 12.42 6.64 4.86
N PHE A 81 12.88 5.40 5.01
CA PHE A 81 12.03 4.29 5.43
C PHE A 81 12.05 4.08 6.93
N PHE A 82 10.84 3.96 7.47
CA PHE A 82 10.55 3.52 8.82
C PHE A 82 9.66 2.29 8.74
N HIS A 83 9.91 1.29 9.58
CA HIS A 83 9.01 0.16 9.69
C HIS A 83 7.91 0.48 10.70
N ASN A 84 6.65 0.58 10.25
CA ASN A 84 5.48 0.99 11.03
C ASN A 84 5.39 2.49 11.35
N LEU A 85 5.85 3.37 10.45
CA LEU A 85 5.78 4.83 10.62
C LEU A 85 4.38 5.32 11.03
N SER A 86 3.33 4.77 10.41
CA SER A 86 1.94 5.18 10.68
C SER A 86 1.48 4.88 12.11
N GLY A 87 2.15 3.93 12.76
CA GLY A 87 1.88 3.52 14.14
C GLY A 87 2.66 4.31 15.18
N TYR A 88 3.72 5.01 14.78
CA TYR A 88 4.52 5.86 15.67
C TYR A 88 3.89 7.25 15.85
N ASP A 89 4.20 7.88 16.98
CA ASP A 89 3.89 9.29 17.19
C ASP A 89 4.85 10.19 16.40
N SER A 90 4.57 10.33 15.11
CA SER A 90 5.34 11.18 14.20
C SER A 90 5.30 12.67 14.53
N HIS A 91 4.42 13.13 15.44
CA HIS A 91 4.29 14.55 15.78
C HIS A 91 5.57 15.09 16.43
N MET A 92 6.25 14.27 17.24
CA MET A 92 7.52 14.66 17.87
C MET A 92 8.60 14.99 16.83
N MET A 93 8.64 14.25 15.72
CA MET A 93 9.53 14.53 14.60
C MET A 93 9.08 15.77 13.83
N ILE A 94 7.80 15.79 13.45
CA ILE A 94 7.20 16.83 12.62
C ILE A 94 7.37 18.20 13.25
N ARG A 95 7.26 18.32 14.57
CA ARG A 95 7.44 19.59 15.30
C ARG A 95 8.76 20.28 14.99
N ASP A 96 9.88 19.58 15.16
CA ASP A 96 11.19 20.19 14.94
C ASP A 96 11.54 20.30 13.45
N LEU A 97 11.03 19.37 12.63
CA LEU A 97 11.18 19.42 11.17
C LEU A 97 10.40 20.59 10.55
N ALA A 98 9.25 20.95 11.10
CA ALA A 98 8.43 22.07 10.63
C ALA A 98 9.13 23.43 10.82
N LYS A 99 10.12 23.50 11.73
CA LYS A 99 10.97 24.69 11.90
C LYS A 99 11.94 24.89 10.74
N LYS A 100 12.31 23.82 10.03
CA LYS A 100 13.28 23.82 8.92
C LYS A 100 12.66 24.13 7.56
N GLY A 101 11.36 23.90 7.41
CA GLY A 101 10.69 24.10 6.13
C GLY A 101 9.22 23.68 6.14
N SER A 102 8.66 23.55 4.95
CA SER A 102 7.24 23.20 4.79
C SER A 102 7.03 21.69 4.76
N ILE A 103 5.99 21.21 5.44
CA ILE A 103 5.64 19.78 5.48
C ILE A 103 4.38 19.51 4.67
N SER A 104 4.47 18.54 3.76
CA SER A 104 3.32 17.96 3.04
C SER A 104 2.93 16.64 3.67
N LEU A 105 1.65 16.49 4.04
CA LEU A 105 1.11 15.27 4.66
C LEU A 105 0.31 14.43 3.66
N LEU A 106 0.38 13.11 3.84
CA LEU A 106 -0.59 12.15 3.34
C LEU A 106 -1.32 11.51 4.54
N PRO A 107 -2.40 12.14 5.03
CA PRO A 107 -3.01 11.76 6.30
C PRO A 107 -4.01 10.61 6.18
N ILE A 108 -4.08 9.77 7.22
CA ILE A 108 -5.21 8.86 7.47
C ILE A 108 -6.27 9.63 8.27
N ASN A 109 -5.82 10.25 9.36
CA ASN A 109 -6.59 11.15 10.21
C ASN A 109 -5.64 12.26 10.72
N LYS A 110 -6.09 13.04 11.71
CA LYS A 110 -5.30 14.15 12.28
C LYS A 110 -4.08 13.70 13.10
N GLU A 111 -3.95 12.40 13.42
CA GLU A 111 -2.90 11.86 14.29
C GLU A 111 -2.01 10.83 13.58
N LYS A 112 -2.55 10.12 12.60
CA LYS A 112 -1.86 9.05 11.87
C LYS A 112 -1.69 9.46 10.42
N TYR A 113 -0.45 9.41 9.94
CA TYR A 113 -0.08 9.76 8.58
C TYR A 113 0.48 8.53 7.86
N ILE A 114 0.09 8.33 6.59
CA ILE A 114 0.69 7.32 5.72
C ILE A 114 2.14 7.70 5.40
N SER A 115 2.36 8.99 5.17
CA SER A 115 3.64 9.57 4.82
C SER A 115 3.62 11.07 5.08
N PHE A 116 4.78 11.65 5.33
CA PHE A 116 5.00 13.08 5.29
C PHE A 116 6.26 13.39 4.49
N THR A 117 6.31 14.56 3.87
CA THR A 117 7.45 15.03 3.07
C THR A 117 7.85 16.41 3.54
N ILE A 118 9.13 16.57 3.85
CA ILE A 118 9.73 17.85 4.22
C ILE A 118 10.30 18.48 2.96
N ASN A 119 9.92 19.72 2.71
CA ASN A 119 10.59 20.59 1.76
C ASN A 119 11.38 21.59 2.59
N ASP A 120 12.67 21.32 2.76
CA ASP A 120 13.59 22.19 3.49
C ASP A 120 13.65 23.56 2.81
N SER A 121 13.74 24.63 3.59
CA SER A 121 13.77 25.99 3.04
C SER A 121 15.10 26.36 2.38
N GLU A 122 16.18 25.66 2.74
CA GLU A 122 17.55 25.90 2.27
C GLU A 122 17.95 24.93 1.15
N SER A 123 17.18 23.85 0.93
CA SER A 123 17.47 22.83 -0.07
C SER A 123 16.30 22.53 -1.01
N SER A 124 16.62 22.27 -2.28
CA SER A 124 15.64 21.77 -3.26
C SER A 124 15.34 20.28 -3.10
N ILE A 125 16.03 19.58 -2.19
CA ILE A 125 15.80 18.16 -1.91
C ILE A 125 14.59 17.99 -1.00
N ARG A 126 13.72 17.06 -1.37
CA ARG A 126 12.56 16.69 -0.56
C ARG A 126 12.83 15.39 0.18
N LEU A 127 12.73 15.42 1.50
CA LEU A 127 12.87 14.22 2.31
C LEU A 127 11.50 13.62 2.55
N ARG A 128 11.27 12.41 2.04
CA ARG A 128 9.97 11.74 2.11
C ARG A 128 10.03 10.58 3.08
N PHE A 129 9.26 10.65 4.14
CA PHE A 129 9.15 9.62 5.16
C PHE A 129 8.11 8.59 4.74
N VAL A 130 8.51 7.34 4.64
CA VAL A 130 7.70 6.25 4.08
C VAL A 130 7.63 5.08 5.05
N ASP A 131 6.45 4.50 5.16
CA ASP A 131 6.19 3.34 6.01
C ASP A 131 6.43 2.03 5.24
N SER A 132 7.50 1.30 5.58
CA SER A 132 7.81 0.03 4.92
C SER A 132 6.77 -1.06 5.21
N LEU A 133 6.02 -0.96 6.31
CA LEU A 133 4.94 -1.91 6.64
C LEU A 133 3.77 -1.83 5.65
N ARG A 134 3.61 -0.67 4.97
CA ARG A 134 2.63 -0.48 3.89
C ARG A 134 3.02 -1.17 2.58
N PHE A 135 4.26 -1.67 2.50
CA PHE A 135 4.76 -2.50 1.41
C PHE A 135 4.78 -3.96 1.80
N LEU A 136 5.34 -4.25 2.97
CA LEU A 136 5.55 -5.59 3.51
C LEU A 136 4.82 -5.68 4.85
N ASN A 137 3.56 -6.12 4.83
CA ASN A 137 2.68 -6.13 5.99
C ASN A 137 2.97 -7.32 6.94
N SER A 138 4.17 -7.35 7.50
CA SER A 138 4.65 -8.35 8.46
C SER A 138 5.68 -7.71 9.40
N SER A 139 5.94 -8.33 10.55
CA SER A 139 6.96 -7.83 11.48
C SER A 139 8.36 -7.96 10.89
N LEU A 140 9.25 -7.04 11.29
CA LEU A 140 10.66 -7.07 10.91
C LEU A 140 11.31 -8.44 11.18
N ASP A 141 11.00 -9.07 12.31
CA ASP A 141 11.47 -10.41 12.69
C ASP A 141 11.08 -11.49 11.68
N LYS A 142 9.78 -11.53 11.31
CA LYS A 142 9.27 -12.49 10.34
C LYS A 142 9.90 -12.28 8.97
N LEU A 143 10.16 -11.02 8.59
CA LEU A 143 10.82 -10.69 7.33
C LEU A 143 12.31 -11.06 7.37
N ALA A 144 13.02 -10.75 8.46
CA ALA A 144 14.43 -11.07 8.65
C ALA A 144 14.68 -12.59 8.63
N ALA A 145 13.76 -13.38 9.20
CA ALA A 145 13.82 -14.84 9.19
C ALA A 145 13.78 -15.44 7.76
N THR A 146 13.26 -14.71 6.77
CA THR A 146 13.21 -15.18 5.37
C THR A 146 14.48 -14.91 4.58
N LEU A 147 15.36 -14.02 5.07
CA LEU A 147 16.58 -13.65 4.37
C LEU A 147 17.58 -14.80 4.33
N GLN A 148 18.25 -14.96 3.19
CA GLN A 148 19.40 -15.85 3.05
C GLN A 148 20.72 -15.11 3.36
N PRO A 149 21.86 -15.79 3.54
CA PRO A 149 23.13 -15.12 3.82
C PRO A 149 23.51 -14.04 2.79
N GLU A 150 23.25 -14.28 1.50
CA GLU A 150 23.47 -13.33 0.39
C GLU A 150 22.61 -12.07 0.48
N ASP A 151 21.43 -12.19 1.10
CA ASP A 151 20.49 -11.11 1.30
C ASP A 151 20.96 -10.13 2.40
N LEU A 152 21.89 -10.54 3.26
CA LEU A 152 22.39 -9.80 4.42
C LEU A 152 23.57 -8.88 4.10
N ARG A 153 23.86 -8.60 2.83
CA ARG A 153 25.03 -7.82 2.38
C ARG A 153 25.27 -6.50 3.12
N TYR A 154 24.22 -5.75 3.46
CA TYR A 154 24.38 -4.47 4.17
C TYR A 154 24.67 -4.68 5.65
N LEU A 155 24.04 -5.67 6.28
CA LEU A 155 24.35 -6.07 7.65
C LEU A 155 25.80 -6.56 7.76
N ALA A 156 26.24 -7.43 6.83
CA ALA A 156 27.61 -7.93 6.78
C ALA A 156 28.64 -6.81 6.52
N SER A 157 28.31 -5.83 5.67
CA SER A 157 29.17 -4.67 5.42
C SER A 157 29.32 -3.77 6.65
N GLU A 158 28.28 -3.65 7.47
CA GLU A 158 28.30 -2.81 8.68
C GLU A 158 29.00 -3.51 9.85
N PHE A 159 28.98 -4.84 9.86
CA PHE A 159 29.62 -5.69 10.86
C PHE A 159 30.64 -6.65 10.21
N PRO A 160 31.74 -6.14 9.60
CA PRO A 160 32.64 -6.96 8.79
C PRO A 160 33.45 -7.99 9.59
N ASN A 161 33.60 -7.79 10.90
CA ASN A 161 34.42 -8.62 11.78
C ASN A 161 33.60 -9.66 12.57
N THR A 162 32.33 -9.88 12.25
CA THR A 162 31.50 -10.86 12.97
C THR A 162 31.68 -12.27 12.43
N THR A 163 31.70 -13.27 13.32
CA THR A 163 31.67 -14.68 12.95
C THR A 163 30.29 -15.08 12.40
N PRO A 164 30.16 -16.23 11.70
CA PRO A 164 28.86 -16.73 11.25
C PRO A 164 27.84 -16.89 12.37
N GLU A 165 28.26 -17.32 13.56
CA GLU A 165 27.41 -17.46 14.75
C GLU A 165 26.93 -16.10 15.26
N GLN A 166 27.81 -15.10 15.28
CA GLN A 166 27.45 -13.72 15.61
C GLN A 166 26.47 -13.14 14.58
N MET A 167 26.64 -13.43 13.30
CA MET A 167 25.72 -12.97 12.26
C MET A 167 24.32 -13.58 12.43
N GLU A 168 24.22 -14.87 12.79
CA GLU A 168 22.95 -15.51 13.11
C GLU A 168 22.29 -14.92 14.37
N LEU A 169 23.07 -14.45 15.34
CA LEU A 169 22.54 -13.68 16.46
C LEU A 169 21.95 -12.33 16.01
N LEU A 170 22.63 -11.61 15.11
CA LEU A 170 22.15 -10.31 14.59
C LEU A 170 20.94 -10.46 13.65
N LYS A 171 20.78 -11.60 12.99
CA LYS A 171 19.63 -11.86 12.12
C LYS A 171 18.31 -11.96 12.88
N ARG A 172 18.36 -12.38 14.14
CA ARG A 172 17.18 -12.53 15.00
C ARG A 172 16.78 -11.19 15.60
N LYS A 173 15.47 -10.99 15.84
CA LYS A 173 14.99 -9.79 16.53
C LYS A 173 15.62 -9.67 17.90
N GLY A 174 16.34 -8.58 18.12
CA GLY A 174 16.89 -8.25 19.43
C GLY A 174 15.79 -7.99 20.47
N ILE A 175 16.13 -8.26 21.73
CA ILE A 175 15.23 -8.12 22.88
C ILE A 175 15.70 -6.93 23.71
N PHE A 176 14.83 -5.97 23.97
CA PHE A 176 15.21 -4.72 24.63
C PHE A 176 14.25 -4.39 25.78
N PRO A 177 14.74 -3.96 26.96
CA PRO A 177 13.90 -3.68 28.12
C PRO A 177 13.36 -2.24 28.08
N TYR A 178 12.42 -1.97 27.18
CA TYR A 178 11.94 -0.60 26.90
C TYR A 178 11.50 0.19 28.14
N GLU A 179 10.68 -0.40 29.00
CA GLU A 179 10.13 0.29 30.17
C GLU A 179 11.15 0.47 31.30
N TYR A 180 12.19 -0.36 31.31
CA TYR A 180 13.25 -0.24 32.29
C TYR A 180 14.11 1.00 32.02
N ILE A 181 14.32 1.36 30.75
CA ILE A 181 15.17 2.49 30.33
C ILE A 181 14.38 3.80 30.39
N ASP A 182 14.20 4.32 31.60
CA ASP A 182 13.50 5.58 31.87
C ASP A 182 14.45 6.78 32.12
N SER A 183 15.77 6.54 32.12
CA SER A 183 16.77 7.56 32.45
C SER A 183 18.13 7.26 31.83
N PHE A 184 18.88 8.32 31.50
CA PHE A 184 20.22 8.20 30.91
C PHE A 184 21.21 7.49 31.82
N ASN A 185 21.04 7.55 33.14
CA ASN A 185 21.94 6.88 34.09
C ASN A 185 21.91 5.36 33.91
N LYS A 186 20.73 4.78 33.60
CA LYS A 186 20.59 3.34 33.37
C LYS A 186 21.36 2.86 32.14
N LEU A 187 21.61 3.73 31.16
CA LEU A 187 22.42 3.38 29.99
C LEU A 187 23.88 3.07 30.35
N ASN A 188 24.37 3.58 31.49
CA ASN A 188 25.73 3.31 31.98
C ASN A 188 25.84 2.03 32.82
N GLU A 189 24.73 1.33 33.08
CA GLU A 189 24.76 0.07 33.82
C GLU A 189 25.56 -0.98 33.04
N THR A 190 26.47 -1.66 33.74
CA THR A 190 27.45 -2.57 33.15
C THR A 190 26.99 -4.03 33.11
N GLN A 191 25.74 -4.28 33.49
CA GLN A 191 25.14 -5.60 33.51
C GLN A 191 23.78 -5.56 32.79
N LEU A 192 23.44 -6.66 32.13
CA LEU A 192 22.10 -6.84 31.60
C LEU A 192 21.11 -7.00 32.76
N THR A 193 20.06 -6.18 32.77
CA THR A 193 19.02 -6.21 33.81
C THR A 193 18.32 -7.58 33.88
N SER A 194 17.67 -7.89 35.01
CA SER A 194 16.95 -9.15 35.19
C SER A 194 15.75 -9.30 34.23
N ILE A 195 15.37 -10.56 33.97
CA ILE A 195 14.25 -10.91 33.08
C ILE A 195 12.93 -10.21 33.44
N ASP A 196 12.68 -9.96 34.72
CA ASP A 196 11.45 -9.33 35.20
C ASP A 196 11.31 -7.87 34.72
N LYS A 197 12.42 -7.23 34.34
CA LYS A 197 12.46 -5.86 33.83
C LYS A 197 12.24 -5.75 32.32
N PHE A 198 12.05 -6.88 31.63
CA PHE A 198 11.69 -6.93 30.20
C PHE A 198 10.17 -7.03 29.96
N SER A 199 9.35 -6.76 30.98
CA SER A 199 7.89 -6.71 30.83
C SER A 199 7.44 -5.51 30.00
N SER A 200 6.31 -5.67 29.31
CA SER A 200 5.62 -4.58 28.61
C SER A 200 4.24 -4.37 29.23
N SER A 201 4.02 -3.22 29.87
CA SER A 201 2.72 -2.74 30.36
C SER A 201 1.65 -2.69 29.27
N LEU A 202 2.05 -2.54 27.99
CA LEU A 202 1.17 -2.53 26.83
C LEU A 202 0.60 -3.92 26.49
N SER A 203 1.36 -5.00 26.72
CA SER A 203 0.91 -6.38 26.43
C SER A 203 0.56 -7.17 27.68
N GLY A 204 0.98 -6.74 28.87
CA GLY A 204 0.82 -7.49 30.12
C GLY A 204 1.60 -8.81 30.16
N GLU A 205 2.51 -9.02 29.22
CA GLU A 205 3.24 -10.28 29.03
C GLU A 205 4.72 -10.12 29.39
N HIS A 206 5.27 -11.13 30.07
CA HIS A 206 6.71 -11.28 30.30
C HIS A 206 7.35 -11.99 29.11
N ILE A 207 8.59 -11.62 28.78
CA ILE A 207 9.36 -12.35 27.78
C ILE A 207 9.63 -13.79 28.22
N SER A 208 9.75 -14.71 27.26
CA SER A 208 10.13 -16.09 27.56
C SER A 208 11.59 -16.18 28.02
N LYS A 209 11.92 -17.22 28.81
CA LYS A 209 13.31 -17.51 29.21
C LYS A 209 14.26 -17.64 28.00
N ASN A 210 13.78 -18.21 26.90
CA ASN A 210 14.56 -18.37 25.67
C ASN A 210 14.91 -17.02 25.03
N MET A 211 14.00 -16.05 25.07
CA MET A 211 14.25 -14.68 24.57
C MET A 211 15.27 -13.96 25.46
N TYR A 212 15.18 -14.14 26.77
CA TYR A 212 16.17 -13.58 27.70
C TYR A 212 17.56 -14.21 27.51
N HIS A 213 17.64 -15.54 27.35
CA HIS A 213 18.90 -16.21 27.03
C HIS A 213 19.51 -15.70 25.71
N HIS A 214 18.68 -15.41 24.71
CA HIS A 214 19.16 -14.79 23.47
C HIS A 214 19.78 -13.40 23.73
N ALA A 215 19.16 -12.57 24.57
CA ALA A 215 19.72 -11.27 24.97
C ALA A 215 21.08 -11.43 25.69
N GLN A 216 21.18 -12.40 26.61
CA GLN A 216 22.44 -12.73 27.31
C GLN A 216 23.53 -13.20 26.34
N ASN A 217 23.18 -14.04 25.37
CA ASN A 217 24.12 -14.51 24.36
C ASN A 217 24.64 -13.36 23.49
N VAL A 218 23.77 -12.42 23.08
CA VAL A 218 24.20 -11.23 22.34
C VAL A 218 25.13 -10.37 23.21
N TRP A 219 24.78 -10.13 24.47
CA TRP A 219 25.61 -9.37 25.41
C TRP A 219 27.02 -9.95 25.54
N GLN A 220 27.12 -11.26 25.76
CA GLN A 220 28.40 -11.95 25.93
C GLN A 220 29.18 -12.04 24.61
N SER A 221 28.52 -12.42 23.51
CA SER A 221 29.18 -12.68 22.22
C SER A 221 29.78 -11.41 21.60
N PHE A 222 29.17 -10.25 21.85
CA PHE A 222 29.67 -8.95 21.36
C PHE A 222 30.50 -8.19 22.39
N GLY A 223 30.78 -8.78 23.57
CA GLY A 223 31.63 -8.17 24.59
C GLY A 223 31.09 -6.83 25.12
N ILE A 224 29.77 -6.73 25.27
CA ILE A 224 29.07 -5.49 25.57
C ILE A 224 29.38 -5.04 27.00
N LYS A 225 29.76 -3.77 27.15
CA LYS A 225 30.21 -3.22 28.45
C LYS A 225 29.12 -2.56 29.26
N ASN A 226 28.11 -2.02 28.59
CA ASN A 226 27.01 -1.32 29.22
C ASN A 226 25.73 -1.33 28.36
N ILE A 227 24.62 -0.90 28.95
CA ILE A 227 23.32 -0.86 28.28
C ILE A 227 23.32 0.10 27.07
N LEU A 228 24.12 1.17 27.08
CA LEU A 228 24.26 2.08 25.94
C LEU A 228 24.79 1.35 24.71
N GLU A 229 25.88 0.60 24.85
CA GLU A 229 26.46 -0.22 23.77
C GLU A 229 25.45 -1.27 23.28
N TYR A 230 24.70 -1.90 24.20
CA TYR A 230 23.63 -2.84 23.85
C TYR A 230 22.53 -2.17 23.01
N SER A 231 22.09 -0.98 23.43
CA SER A 231 21.06 -0.20 22.74
C SER A 231 21.52 0.22 21.35
N MET A 232 22.77 0.68 21.21
CA MET A 232 23.35 1.06 19.93
C MET A 232 23.44 -0.14 18.97
N LEU A 233 23.91 -1.30 19.44
CA LEU A 233 23.91 -2.53 18.65
C LEU A 233 22.48 -2.89 18.22
N TYR A 234 21.53 -2.91 19.17
CA TYR A 234 20.13 -3.24 18.93
C TYR A 234 19.49 -2.35 17.85
N MET A 235 19.64 -1.03 17.97
CA MET A 235 19.09 -0.07 17.01
C MET A 235 19.72 -0.25 15.62
N LYS A 236 21.05 -0.37 15.58
CA LYS A 236 21.80 -0.48 14.33
C LYS A 236 21.46 -1.77 13.58
N THR A 237 21.37 -2.89 14.29
CA THR A 237 20.96 -4.18 13.72
C THR A 237 19.57 -4.11 13.08
N ASP A 238 18.58 -3.56 13.77
CA ASP A 238 17.22 -3.44 13.20
C ASP A 238 17.19 -2.53 11.95
N ILE A 239 17.96 -1.42 11.94
CA ILE A 239 18.08 -0.54 10.76
C ILE A 239 18.73 -1.29 9.60
N MET A 240 19.81 -2.03 9.85
CA MET A 240 20.49 -2.82 8.82
C MET A 240 19.63 -3.96 8.30
N LEU A 241 18.88 -4.65 9.17
CA LEU A 241 17.92 -5.68 8.76
C LEU A 241 16.83 -5.08 7.86
N LEU A 242 16.25 -3.94 8.26
CA LEU A 242 15.27 -3.24 7.42
C LEU A 242 15.87 -2.85 6.06
N THR A 243 17.11 -2.39 6.05
CA THR A 243 17.86 -2.04 4.83
C THR A 243 18.00 -3.26 3.91
N CYS A 244 18.47 -4.40 4.44
CA CYS A 244 18.57 -5.66 3.69
C CYS A 244 17.21 -6.08 3.12
N ILE A 245 16.17 -6.16 3.96
CA ILE A 245 14.82 -6.56 3.56
C ILE A 245 14.30 -5.68 2.42
N PHE A 246 14.37 -4.36 2.60
CA PHE A 246 13.75 -3.44 1.65
C PHE A 246 14.57 -3.31 0.36
N GLU A 247 15.89 -3.39 0.41
CA GLU A 247 16.72 -3.41 -0.81
C GLU A 247 16.53 -4.69 -1.63
N ASN A 248 16.39 -5.86 -0.99
CA ASN A 248 16.08 -7.10 -1.70
C ASN A 248 14.68 -7.05 -2.31
N PHE A 249 13.70 -6.50 -1.57
CA PHE A 249 12.36 -6.20 -2.09
C PHE A 249 12.41 -5.25 -3.31
N ARG A 250 13.19 -4.17 -3.25
CA ARG A 250 13.38 -3.23 -4.37
C ARG A 250 13.99 -3.93 -5.58
N GLN A 251 15.02 -4.73 -5.39
CA GLN A 251 15.68 -5.47 -6.47
C GLN A 251 14.71 -6.44 -7.14
N LYS A 252 13.94 -7.21 -6.37
CA LYS A 252 12.91 -8.08 -6.92
C LYS A 252 11.83 -7.31 -7.68
N CYS A 253 11.31 -6.24 -7.11
CA CYS A 253 10.30 -5.42 -7.79
C CYS A 253 10.80 -4.84 -9.11
N ARG A 254 12.05 -4.35 -9.15
CA ARG A 254 12.68 -3.85 -10.38
C ARG A 254 12.90 -4.96 -11.40
N GLY A 255 13.37 -6.12 -10.96
CA GLY A 255 13.61 -7.27 -11.84
C GLY A 255 12.32 -7.83 -12.43
N THR A 256 11.24 -7.89 -11.63
CA THR A 256 9.96 -8.46 -12.06
C THR A 256 9.09 -7.47 -12.84
N TYR A 257 8.93 -6.25 -12.33
CA TYR A 257 7.95 -5.28 -12.84
C TYR A 257 8.59 -4.09 -13.56
N GLY A 258 9.92 -3.94 -13.50
CA GLY A 258 10.61 -2.79 -14.06
C GLY A 258 10.33 -1.48 -13.31
N LEU A 259 9.76 -1.55 -12.10
CA LEU A 259 9.42 -0.39 -11.27
C LEU A 259 10.14 -0.50 -9.91
N ASP A 260 10.53 0.64 -9.36
CA ASP A 260 11.16 0.72 -8.05
C ASP A 260 10.14 1.14 -6.99
N PRO A 261 9.87 0.31 -5.98
CA PRO A 261 8.85 0.59 -4.96
C PRO A 261 9.21 1.79 -4.08
N SER A 262 10.47 2.24 -4.05
CA SER A 262 10.87 3.41 -3.25
C SER A 262 10.24 4.74 -3.69
N TRP A 263 9.66 4.78 -4.89
CA TRP A 263 8.96 5.95 -5.42
C TRP A 263 7.48 6.02 -5.03
N TYR A 264 6.98 4.96 -4.41
CA TYR A 264 5.59 4.80 -4.05
C TYR A 264 5.40 5.04 -2.55
N TYR A 265 4.15 5.16 -2.13
CA TYR A 265 3.80 5.25 -0.71
C TYR A 265 3.37 3.90 -0.12
N THR A 266 2.85 3.00 -0.95
CA THR A 266 2.24 1.74 -0.53
C THR A 266 2.31 0.67 -1.62
N MET A 267 2.18 -0.62 -1.24
CA MET A 267 2.12 -1.72 -2.21
C MET A 267 0.93 -1.61 -3.19
N PRO A 268 -0.28 -1.19 -2.79
CA PRO A 268 -1.38 -0.99 -3.76
C PRO A 268 -1.11 0.06 -4.82
N GLY A 269 -0.44 1.16 -4.48
CA GLY A 269 -0.03 2.15 -5.48
C GLY A 269 0.98 1.56 -6.46
N PHE A 270 1.99 0.86 -5.93
CA PHE A 270 3.02 0.20 -6.74
C PHE A 270 2.44 -0.88 -7.67
N SER A 271 1.61 -1.78 -7.13
CA SER A 271 1.06 -2.90 -7.88
C SER A 271 0.08 -2.44 -8.97
N TRP A 272 -0.67 -1.36 -8.72
CA TRP A 272 -1.54 -0.76 -9.73
C TRP A 272 -0.75 -0.24 -10.94
N ASP A 273 0.32 0.52 -10.71
CA ASP A 273 1.14 1.04 -11.80
C ASP A 273 1.94 -0.07 -12.49
N ALA A 274 2.37 -1.10 -11.76
CA ALA A 274 2.95 -2.31 -12.33
C ALA A 274 1.96 -3.05 -13.26
N MET A 275 0.71 -3.15 -12.83
CA MET A 275 -0.36 -3.75 -13.63
C MET A 275 -0.65 -2.94 -14.88
N LEU A 276 -0.77 -1.61 -14.78
CA LEU A 276 -0.99 -0.74 -15.95
C LEU A 276 0.18 -0.83 -16.94
N LYS A 277 1.43 -0.81 -16.44
CA LYS A 277 2.62 -0.97 -17.26
C LYS A 277 2.63 -2.32 -17.99
N TYR A 278 2.33 -3.40 -17.27
CA TYR A 278 2.39 -4.76 -17.82
C TYR A 278 1.26 -5.05 -18.82
N THR A 279 0.04 -4.58 -18.53
CA THR A 279 -1.13 -4.86 -19.37
C THR A 279 -1.27 -3.89 -20.55
N GLY A 280 -0.71 -2.68 -20.43
CA GLY A 280 -0.88 -1.61 -21.41
C GLY A 280 -2.33 -1.15 -21.56
N CYS A 281 -3.21 -1.50 -20.60
CA CYS A 281 -4.62 -1.16 -20.70
C CYS A 281 -4.84 0.36 -20.54
N ASN A 282 -5.81 0.89 -21.29
CA ASN A 282 -6.24 2.27 -21.17
C ASN A 282 -7.62 2.31 -20.51
N LEU A 283 -7.68 2.92 -19.33
CA LEU A 283 -8.90 2.97 -18.51
C LEU A 283 -9.57 4.34 -18.67
N GLU A 284 -10.86 4.33 -18.96
CA GLU A 284 -11.66 5.55 -18.97
C GLU A 284 -11.95 6.05 -17.55
N LEU A 285 -11.71 7.34 -17.32
CA LEU A 285 -12.10 7.99 -16.07
C LEU A 285 -13.59 8.38 -16.11
N LEU A 286 -14.35 7.95 -15.11
CA LEU A 286 -15.72 8.39 -14.92
C LEU A 286 -15.75 9.85 -14.44
N ASN A 287 -16.29 10.73 -15.29
CA ASN A 287 -16.42 12.16 -14.99
C ASN A 287 -17.87 12.58 -14.67
N ASP A 288 -18.82 11.68 -14.86
CA ASP A 288 -20.24 11.90 -14.63
C ASP A 288 -20.65 11.40 -13.24
N ILE A 289 -21.15 12.31 -12.41
CA ILE A 289 -21.53 12.02 -11.01
C ILE A 289 -22.66 10.99 -10.91
N ASP A 290 -23.60 10.97 -11.85
CA ASP A 290 -24.73 10.04 -11.83
C ASP A 290 -24.26 8.63 -12.17
N LYS A 291 -23.34 8.48 -13.13
CA LYS A 291 -22.71 7.19 -13.44
C LYS A 291 -21.89 6.68 -12.25
N ILE A 292 -21.14 7.55 -11.58
CA ILE A 292 -20.38 7.19 -10.37
C ILE A 292 -21.32 6.71 -9.28
N MET A 293 -22.36 7.49 -8.94
CA MET A 293 -23.32 7.11 -7.90
C MET A 293 -24.08 5.83 -8.25
N PHE A 294 -24.39 5.60 -9.52
CA PHE A 294 -25.02 4.38 -10.01
C PHE A 294 -24.14 3.15 -9.80
N ILE A 295 -22.86 3.23 -10.16
CA ILE A 295 -21.88 2.16 -9.96
C ILE A 295 -21.65 1.94 -8.45
N GLU A 296 -21.50 3.00 -7.66
CA GLU A 296 -21.38 2.90 -6.21
C GLU A 296 -22.58 2.19 -5.55
N LYS A 297 -23.81 2.47 -6.03
CA LYS A 297 -25.04 1.78 -5.59
C LYS A 297 -25.03 0.28 -5.94
N ALA A 298 -24.22 -0.17 -6.90
CA ALA A 298 -24.06 -1.58 -7.26
C ALA A 298 -23.01 -2.31 -6.40
N ILE A 299 -22.13 -1.60 -5.70
CA ILE A 299 -21.05 -2.21 -4.90
C ILE A 299 -21.64 -2.92 -3.68
N ARG A 300 -21.21 -4.17 -3.45
CA ARG A 300 -21.55 -4.99 -2.27
C ARG A 300 -20.28 -5.52 -1.62
N GLY A 301 -20.33 -5.72 -0.31
CA GLY A 301 -19.29 -6.42 0.43
C GLY A 301 -19.37 -7.93 0.27
N GLY A 302 -18.46 -8.65 0.94
CA GLY A 302 -18.55 -10.10 1.07
C GLY A 302 -19.81 -10.51 1.84
N ILE A 303 -20.47 -11.57 1.36
CA ILE A 303 -21.63 -12.15 2.04
C ILE A 303 -21.12 -12.94 3.26
N SER A 304 -21.62 -12.60 4.44
CA SER A 304 -21.39 -13.35 5.66
C SER A 304 -22.75 -13.71 6.25
N GLN A 305 -23.08 -15.00 6.22
CA GLN A 305 -24.38 -15.52 6.62
C GLN A 305 -24.20 -16.75 7.51
N VAL A 306 -25.01 -16.83 8.56
CA VAL A 306 -25.11 -17.99 9.44
C VAL A 306 -26.54 -18.51 9.35
N SER A 307 -26.75 -19.50 8.47
CA SER A 307 -28.09 -20.05 8.19
C SER A 307 -28.52 -21.06 9.25
N ASN A 308 -27.57 -21.77 9.86
CA ASN A 308 -27.77 -22.59 11.05
C ASN A 308 -26.83 -22.11 12.17
N ARG A 309 -27.40 -21.73 13.33
CA ARG A 309 -26.65 -21.10 14.43
C ARG A 309 -25.66 -22.04 15.12
N TYR A 310 -25.97 -23.33 15.19
CA TYR A 310 -25.13 -24.32 15.84
C TYR A 310 -25.24 -25.67 15.13
N SER A 311 -24.10 -26.29 14.90
CA SER A 311 -24.01 -27.62 14.32
C SER A 311 -22.80 -28.34 14.88
N GLU A 312 -23.03 -29.49 15.49
CA GLU A 312 -21.99 -30.36 16.03
C GLU A 312 -21.87 -31.63 15.18
N ALA A 313 -20.63 -32.04 14.90
CA ALA A 313 -20.35 -33.30 14.22
C ALA A 313 -20.29 -34.44 15.25
N ASN A 314 -20.97 -35.56 14.98
CA ASN A 314 -20.98 -36.72 15.88
C ASN A 314 -20.30 -37.96 15.27
N ASN A 315 -19.53 -37.78 14.18
CA ASN A 315 -18.51 -38.67 13.60
C ASN A 315 -18.62 -40.18 13.97
N LYS A 316 -19.79 -40.79 13.69
CA LYS A 316 -20.14 -42.24 13.84
C LYS A 316 -20.85 -42.72 15.11
N SER A 317 -21.79 -41.97 15.69
CA SER A 317 -22.91 -42.54 16.47
C SER A 317 -24.25 -42.17 15.81
N LYS A 318 -25.12 -43.16 15.50
CA LYS A 318 -26.27 -42.96 14.61
C LYS A 318 -27.28 -41.94 15.17
N PRO A 319 -27.81 -41.02 14.34
CA PRO A 319 -27.44 -40.73 12.94
C PRO A 319 -26.17 -39.88 12.82
N SER A 320 -25.26 -40.27 11.93
CA SER A 320 -23.97 -39.58 11.73
C SER A 320 -24.13 -38.23 11.04
N LYS A 321 -23.50 -37.21 11.62
CA LYS A 321 -23.49 -35.81 11.20
C LYS A 321 -22.05 -35.34 11.06
N TYR A 322 -21.74 -34.79 9.90
CA TYR A 322 -20.41 -34.27 9.55
C TYR A 322 -20.51 -32.77 9.29
N VAL A 323 -19.44 -32.05 9.59
CA VAL A 323 -19.27 -30.63 9.23
C VAL A 323 -18.12 -30.56 8.24
N LEU A 324 -18.40 -30.02 7.05
CA LEU A 324 -17.41 -29.85 5.99
C LEU A 324 -16.99 -28.38 5.91
N TYR A 325 -15.68 -28.14 5.89
CA TYR A 325 -15.11 -26.81 5.63
C TYR A 325 -14.63 -26.74 4.19
N LEU A 326 -15.20 -25.81 3.42
CA LEU A 326 -14.80 -25.51 2.05
C LEU A 326 -14.31 -24.06 1.97
N ASP A 327 -13.13 -23.87 1.39
CA ASP A 327 -12.53 -22.56 1.20
C ASP A 327 -12.07 -22.42 -0.25
N VAL A 328 -12.42 -21.31 -0.89
CA VAL A 328 -12.10 -21.05 -2.30
C VAL A 328 -10.71 -20.46 -2.38
N ASN A 329 -9.79 -21.20 -2.99
CA ASN A 329 -8.44 -20.73 -3.26
C ASN A 329 -8.45 -19.49 -4.17
N ASN A 330 -7.96 -18.36 -3.65
CA ASN A 330 -7.78 -17.11 -4.40
C ASN A 330 -9.07 -16.59 -5.08
N LEU A 331 -10.19 -16.58 -4.34
CA LEU A 331 -11.50 -16.12 -4.83
C LEU A 331 -11.44 -14.79 -5.61
N TYR A 332 -10.83 -13.76 -5.03
CA TYR A 332 -10.73 -12.44 -5.68
C TYR A 332 -9.85 -12.48 -6.92
N GLY A 333 -8.73 -13.22 -6.92
CA GLY A 333 -7.90 -13.35 -8.11
C GLY A 333 -8.64 -13.98 -9.28
N TRP A 334 -9.45 -15.01 -9.03
CA TRP A 334 -10.31 -15.60 -10.07
C TRP A 334 -11.35 -14.62 -10.60
N ALA A 335 -12.01 -13.86 -9.72
CA ALA A 335 -13.01 -12.86 -10.08
C ALA A 335 -12.39 -11.70 -10.89
N ILE A 336 -11.16 -11.31 -10.57
CA ILE A 336 -10.42 -10.25 -11.27
C ILE A 336 -9.99 -10.68 -12.68
N CYS A 337 -9.79 -11.98 -12.91
CA CYS A 337 -9.48 -12.52 -14.24
C CYS A 337 -10.68 -12.55 -15.21
N GLN A 338 -11.88 -12.21 -14.74
CA GLN A 338 -13.08 -12.19 -15.57
C GLN A 338 -13.10 -10.96 -16.51
N PHE A 339 -14.06 -10.93 -17.44
CA PHE A 339 -14.32 -9.75 -18.26
C PHE A 339 -14.86 -8.63 -17.38
N LEU A 340 -14.10 -7.54 -17.29
CA LEU A 340 -14.38 -6.41 -16.41
C LEU A 340 -14.46 -5.10 -17.21
N PRO A 341 -15.27 -4.13 -16.74
CA PRO A 341 -15.37 -2.81 -17.39
C PRO A 341 -14.02 -2.12 -17.48
N TYR A 342 -13.74 -1.47 -18.62
CA TYR A 342 -12.57 -0.60 -18.78
C TYR A 342 -12.88 0.77 -19.40
N GLY A 343 -14.05 0.95 -20.03
CA GLY A 343 -14.47 2.21 -20.63
C GLY A 343 -15.74 2.10 -21.46
N GLY A 344 -16.05 3.11 -22.27
CA GLY A 344 -17.25 3.21 -23.08
C GLY A 344 -18.54 3.31 -22.27
N PHE A 345 -18.53 4.05 -21.16
CA PHE A 345 -19.67 4.12 -20.25
C PHE A 345 -20.81 4.99 -20.81
N GLU A 346 -21.91 4.36 -21.20
CA GLU A 346 -23.01 5.02 -21.91
C GLU A 346 -24.37 4.62 -21.33
N TRP A 347 -25.25 5.60 -21.12
CA TRP A 347 -26.66 5.33 -20.80
C TRP A 347 -27.39 4.89 -22.08
N VAL A 348 -28.07 3.76 -22.02
CA VAL A 348 -28.78 3.17 -23.16
C VAL A 348 -30.25 2.90 -22.83
N ASP A 349 -31.03 2.58 -23.86
CA ASP A 349 -32.43 2.22 -23.71
C ASP A 349 -32.61 0.97 -22.82
N THR A 350 -33.77 0.88 -22.17
CA THR A 350 -34.11 -0.22 -21.26
C THR A 350 -34.50 -1.53 -21.94
N ASN A 351 -34.76 -1.52 -23.25
CA ASN A 351 -35.14 -2.69 -24.03
C ASN A 351 -33.91 -3.58 -24.31
N ILE A 352 -33.52 -4.36 -23.30
CA ILE A 352 -32.37 -5.26 -23.35
C ILE A 352 -32.78 -6.63 -22.87
N ASP A 353 -32.51 -7.63 -23.71
CA ASP A 353 -32.54 -9.02 -23.29
C ASP A 353 -31.22 -9.39 -22.60
N VAL A 354 -31.28 -9.50 -21.28
CA VAL A 354 -30.11 -9.76 -20.45
C VAL A 354 -29.57 -11.18 -20.63
N LEU A 355 -30.42 -12.14 -20.99
CA LEU A 355 -30.05 -13.56 -21.08
C LEU A 355 -29.23 -13.86 -22.33
N SER A 356 -29.41 -13.11 -23.42
CA SER A 356 -28.66 -13.28 -24.68
C SER A 356 -27.29 -12.61 -24.71
N ILE A 357 -26.97 -11.75 -23.75
CA ILE A 357 -25.66 -11.10 -23.66
C ILE A 357 -24.59 -12.19 -23.43
N PRO A 358 -23.45 -12.23 -24.11
CA PRO A 358 -22.34 -13.14 -23.76
C PRO A 358 -21.57 -12.65 -22.51
N ASP A 359 -21.11 -13.57 -21.66
CA ASP A 359 -20.32 -13.23 -20.45
C ASP A 359 -18.90 -12.73 -20.77
N ASP A 360 -18.38 -13.10 -21.94
CA ASP A 360 -17.05 -12.84 -22.48
C ASP A 360 -17.09 -11.98 -23.76
N GLY A 361 -18.23 -11.34 -24.05
CA GLY A 361 -18.31 -10.38 -25.14
C GLY A 361 -17.63 -9.06 -24.81
N ASP A 362 -17.47 -8.20 -25.82
CA ASP A 362 -16.81 -6.90 -25.66
C ASP A 362 -17.66 -5.85 -24.94
N THR A 363 -18.95 -6.13 -24.71
CA THR A 363 -19.91 -5.22 -24.09
C THR A 363 -20.58 -5.87 -22.89
N GLY A 364 -20.65 -5.13 -21.78
CA GLY A 364 -21.38 -5.50 -20.58
C GLY A 364 -22.29 -4.37 -20.09
N TYR A 365 -23.09 -4.68 -19.07
CA TYR A 365 -24.12 -3.77 -18.55
C TYR A 365 -24.24 -3.81 -17.02
N ILE A 366 -24.52 -2.66 -16.41
CA ILE A 366 -25.05 -2.55 -15.05
C ILE A 366 -26.48 -2.04 -15.18
N LEU A 367 -27.42 -2.73 -14.54
CA LEU A 367 -28.84 -2.44 -14.65
C LEU A 367 -29.41 -2.07 -13.28
N GLN A 368 -30.43 -1.22 -13.28
CA GLN A 368 -31.29 -1.01 -12.12
C GLN A 368 -32.67 -1.59 -12.42
N VAL A 369 -33.08 -2.55 -11.60
CA VAL A 369 -34.24 -3.41 -11.89
C VAL A 369 -35.13 -3.66 -10.68
N ASP A 370 -36.36 -4.09 -10.95
CA ASP A 370 -37.25 -4.68 -9.97
C ASP A 370 -37.29 -6.21 -10.17
N LEU A 371 -37.01 -6.95 -9.10
CA LEU A 371 -37.04 -8.41 -9.08
C LEU A 371 -38.11 -8.92 -8.11
N GLU A 372 -39.03 -9.73 -8.62
CA GLU A 372 -39.89 -10.55 -7.79
C GLU A 372 -39.10 -11.79 -7.33
N TYR A 373 -39.31 -12.15 -6.07
CA TYR A 373 -38.74 -13.33 -5.42
C TYR A 373 -39.91 -14.27 -5.11
N PRO A 374 -40.15 -15.30 -5.95
CA PRO A 374 -41.27 -16.21 -5.76
C PRO A 374 -41.19 -16.99 -4.45
N GLU A 375 -42.33 -17.11 -3.74
CA GLU A 375 -42.38 -17.79 -2.44
C GLU A 375 -41.96 -19.26 -2.49
N HIS A 376 -42.28 -19.96 -3.59
CA HIS A 376 -41.89 -21.36 -3.77
C HIS A 376 -40.36 -21.59 -3.82
N LEU A 377 -39.56 -20.53 -4.02
CA LEU A 377 -38.09 -20.60 -4.00
C LEU A 377 -37.50 -20.34 -2.60
N HIS A 378 -38.32 -19.92 -1.63
CA HIS A 378 -37.83 -19.50 -0.32
C HIS A 378 -37.10 -20.61 0.43
N ASP A 379 -37.65 -21.83 0.43
CA ASP A 379 -37.02 -22.97 1.09
C ASP A 379 -35.72 -23.39 0.40
N LEU A 380 -35.69 -23.34 -0.94
CA LEU A 380 -34.50 -23.68 -1.72
C LEU A 380 -33.37 -22.66 -1.52
N HIS A 381 -33.70 -21.38 -1.42
CA HIS A 381 -32.72 -20.30 -1.37
C HIS A 381 -32.44 -19.76 0.03
N ARG A 382 -33.08 -20.29 1.09
CA ARG A 382 -32.96 -19.77 2.47
C ARG A 382 -31.53 -19.62 2.97
N ASP A 383 -30.64 -20.51 2.52
CA ASP A 383 -29.26 -20.56 3.00
C ASP A 383 -28.34 -19.56 2.30
N LEU A 384 -28.66 -19.18 1.05
CA LEU A 384 -27.91 -18.20 0.28
C LEU A 384 -28.83 -17.41 -0.68
N PRO A 385 -29.68 -16.50 -0.18
CA PRO A 385 -30.54 -15.69 -1.01
C PRO A 385 -29.77 -14.80 -2.02
N PHE A 386 -30.26 -14.74 -3.25
CA PHE A 386 -29.74 -13.83 -4.28
C PHE A 386 -29.97 -12.34 -3.95
N CYS A 387 -29.14 -11.48 -4.55
CA CYS A 387 -29.27 -10.02 -4.51
C CYS A 387 -29.27 -9.41 -3.10
N CYS A 388 -28.18 -9.61 -2.34
CA CYS A 388 -28.01 -9.01 -1.02
C CYS A 388 -28.11 -7.47 -1.04
N GLU A 389 -28.71 -6.90 0.00
CA GLU A 389 -29.01 -5.46 0.09
C GLU A 389 -28.61 -4.89 1.45
N TYR A 390 -28.21 -3.62 1.47
CA TYR A 390 -27.98 -2.92 2.73
C TYR A 390 -29.33 -2.52 3.35
N ARG A 391 -29.62 -3.05 4.53
CA ARG A 391 -30.81 -2.68 5.31
C ARG A 391 -30.45 -2.54 6.78
N VAL A 392 -31.25 -1.77 7.51
CA VAL A 392 -31.14 -1.67 8.97
C VAL A 392 -31.91 -2.85 9.57
N PRO A 393 -31.23 -3.87 10.14
CA PRO A 393 -31.95 -4.98 10.75
C PRO A 393 -32.66 -4.51 12.02
N PRO A 394 -33.69 -5.26 12.48
CA PRO A 394 -34.32 -5.01 13.77
C PRO A 394 -33.25 -4.94 14.87
N ARG A 395 -33.35 -3.94 15.76
CA ARG A 395 -32.41 -3.70 16.87
C ARG A 395 -31.02 -3.19 16.48
N SER A 396 -30.78 -2.81 15.23
CA SER A 396 -29.57 -2.09 14.82
C SER A 396 -29.91 -0.64 14.48
N LYS A 397 -28.96 0.27 14.73
CA LYS A 397 -29.01 1.66 14.21
C LYS A 397 -28.22 1.81 12.91
N LEU A 398 -27.41 0.81 12.56
CA LEU A 398 -26.53 0.84 11.40
C LEU A 398 -27.03 -0.13 10.31
N PRO A 399 -26.92 0.26 9.02
CA PRO A 399 -27.21 -0.64 7.92
C PRO A 399 -26.19 -1.79 7.90
N LYS A 400 -26.68 -3.00 7.63
CA LYS A 400 -25.87 -4.19 7.41
C LYS A 400 -26.19 -4.76 6.04
N LEU A 401 -25.20 -5.41 5.43
CA LEU A 401 -25.44 -6.19 4.22
C LEU A 401 -26.23 -7.43 4.60
N MET A 402 -27.43 -7.58 4.06
CA MET A 402 -28.36 -8.64 4.40
C MET A 402 -28.71 -9.46 3.15
N THR A 403 -28.71 -10.77 3.30
CA THR A 403 -29.31 -11.69 2.35
C THR A 403 -30.78 -11.89 2.74
N THR A 404 -31.69 -11.46 1.87
CA THR A 404 -33.13 -11.49 2.15
C THR A 404 -33.87 -12.14 1.00
N LEU A 405 -34.97 -12.84 1.32
CA LEU A 405 -35.88 -13.43 0.33
C LEU A 405 -36.94 -12.43 -0.17
N TYR A 406 -36.82 -11.16 0.20
CA TYR A 406 -37.76 -10.13 -0.23
C TYR A 406 -37.62 -9.80 -1.72
N HIS A 407 -38.70 -9.31 -2.32
CA HIS A 407 -38.63 -8.63 -3.61
C HIS A 407 -37.61 -7.49 -3.58
N LYS A 408 -36.96 -7.26 -4.71
CA LYS A 408 -35.97 -6.19 -4.87
C LYS A 408 -36.59 -5.07 -5.69
N LYS A 409 -36.47 -3.84 -5.21
CA LYS A 409 -36.94 -2.64 -5.90
C LYS A 409 -35.77 -1.72 -6.20
N GLU A 410 -35.72 -1.20 -7.42
CA GLU A 410 -34.63 -0.35 -7.93
C GLU A 410 -33.23 -0.87 -7.59
N TYR A 411 -33.08 -2.19 -7.66
CA TYR A 411 -31.86 -2.89 -7.28
C TYR A 411 -30.84 -2.79 -8.40
N THR A 412 -29.65 -2.27 -8.08
CA THR A 412 -28.59 -2.03 -9.07
C THR A 412 -27.56 -3.14 -9.03
N LEU A 413 -27.31 -3.79 -10.16
CA LEU A 413 -26.42 -4.95 -10.27
C LEU A 413 -25.81 -5.13 -11.66
N HIS A 414 -24.71 -5.86 -11.71
CA HIS A 414 -24.07 -6.29 -12.95
C HIS A 414 -24.93 -7.32 -13.70
N TYR A 415 -24.94 -7.28 -15.04
CA TYR A 415 -25.77 -8.17 -15.87
C TYR A 415 -25.55 -9.66 -15.58
N ARG A 416 -24.31 -10.09 -15.32
CA ARG A 416 -24.01 -11.50 -14.95
C ARG A 416 -24.72 -11.92 -13.66
N ASN A 417 -24.80 -11.03 -12.67
CA ASN A 417 -25.52 -11.30 -11.42
C ASN A 417 -27.04 -11.37 -11.67
N LEU A 418 -27.54 -10.53 -12.57
CA LEU A 418 -28.95 -10.57 -12.98
C LEU A 418 -29.28 -11.88 -13.70
N LYS A 419 -28.47 -12.30 -14.68
CA LYS A 419 -28.63 -13.62 -15.33
C LYS A 419 -28.67 -14.76 -14.32
N GLN A 420 -27.75 -14.75 -13.35
CA GLN A 420 -27.70 -15.77 -12.32
C GLN A 420 -29.00 -15.81 -11.50
N ALA A 421 -29.53 -14.65 -11.10
CA ALA A 421 -30.80 -14.54 -10.38
C ALA A 421 -31.99 -15.04 -11.23
N LEU A 422 -32.04 -14.68 -12.52
CA LEU A 422 -33.08 -15.11 -13.44
C LEU A 422 -33.06 -16.63 -13.68
N ASN A 423 -31.88 -17.19 -13.91
CA ASN A 423 -31.69 -18.63 -14.07
C ASN A 423 -32.04 -19.41 -12.80
N ALA A 424 -31.93 -18.79 -11.64
CA ALA A 424 -32.39 -19.35 -10.37
C ALA A 424 -33.90 -19.17 -10.12
N GLY A 425 -34.65 -18.56 -11.05
CA GLY A 425 -36.11 -18.46 -11.00
C GLY A 425 -36.66 -17.14 -10.44
N LEU A 426 -35.82 -16.14 -10.12
CA LEU A 426 -36.32 -14.79 -9.82
C LEU A 426 -36.92 -14.17 -11.09
N LYS A 427 -37.95 -13.36 -10.94
CA LYS A 427 -38.64 -12.75 -12.10
C LYS A 427 -38.28 -11.27 -12.23
N LEU A 428 -37.78 -10.88 -13.39
CA LEU A 428 -37.60 -9.48 -13.74
C LEU A 428 -38.95 -8.85 -14.08
N THR A 429 -39.33 -7.81 -13.35
CA THR A 429 -40.62 -7.12 -13.52
C THR A 429 -40.46 -5.77 -14.19
N LYS A 430 -39.33 -5.09 -14.00
CA LYS A 430 -39.05 -3.78 -14.60
C LYS A 430 -37.56 -3.52 -14.71
N ILE A 431 -37.13 -2.88 -15.80
CA ILE A 431 -35.81 -2.26 -15.96
C ILE A 431 -36.01 -0.74 -15.92
N HIS A 432 -35.30 -0.05 -15.03
CA HIS A 432 -35.41 1.41 -14.85
C HIS A 432 -34.28 2.16 -15.55
N LYS A 433 -33.06 1.65 -15.49
CA LYS A 433 -31.86 2.28 -16.07
C LYS A 433 -30.86 1.23 -16.51
N VAL A 434 -30.15 1.51 -17.60
CA VAL A 434 -29.07 0.66 -18.08
C VAL A 434 -27.83 1.47 -18.41
N LEU A 435 -26.71 1.09 -17.79
CA LEU A 435 -25.39 1.61 -18.10
C LEU A 435 -24.60 0.54 -18.88
N LYS A 436 -24.34 0.80 -20.15
CA LYS A 436 -23.49 -0.01 -21.04
C LYS A 436 -22.02 0.34 -20.82
N PHE A 437 -21.13 -0.63 -20.98
CA PHE A 437 -19.67 -0.42 -21.00
C PHE A 437 -18.97 -1.45 -21.87
N LYS A 438 -17.75 -1.12 -22.30
CA LYS A 438 -16.79 -2.06 -22.86
C LYS A 438 -16.13 -2.86 -21.75
N GLN A 439 -15.98 -4.17 -21.97
CA GLN A 439 -15.34 -5.08 -21.03
C GLN A 439 -14.32 -5.98 -21.74
N SER A 440 -13.33 -6.43 -20.99
CA SER A 440 -12.34 -7.43 -21.42
C SER A 440 -11.68 -8.05 -20.20
N ALA A 441 -10.94 -9.15 -20.37
CA ALA A 441 -10.14 -9.76 -19.30
C ALA A 441 -8.82 -9.00 -19.06
N TRP A 442 -8.83 -7.67 -19.02
CA TRP A 442 -7.63 -6.82 -19.03
C TRP A 442 -6.72 -6.98 -17.79
N LEU A 443 -7.26 -7.43 -16.64
CA LEU A 443 -6.46 -7.73 -15.45
C LEU A 443 -5.84 -9.13 -15.46
N LYS A 444 -6.40 -10.06 -16.23
CA LYS A 444 -5.98 -11.47 -16.25
C LYS A 444 -4.49 -11.66 -16.52
N PRO A 445 -3.85 -10.98 -17.49
CA PRO A 445 -2.42 -11.18 -17.76
C PRO A 445 -1.53 -10.89 -16.54
N TYR A 446 -1.85 -9.84 -15.76
CA TYR A 446 -1.08 -9.48 -14.58
C TYR A 446 -1.29 -10.48 -13.43
N ILE A 447 -2.52 -10.94 -13.22
CA ILE A 447 -2.81 -11.96 -12.21
C ILE A 447 -2.13 -13.30 -12.56
N ASP A 448 -2.15 -13.68 -13.84
CA ASP A 448 -1.48 -14.89 -14.33
C ASP A 448 0.04 -14.81 -14.14
N LEU A 449 0.65 -13.66 -14.45
CA LEU A 449 2.07 -13.40 -14.19
C LEU A 449 2.42 -13.66 -12.72
N ASN A 450 1.74 -12.97 -11.81
CA ASN A 450 2.02 -13.09 -10.38
C ASN A 450 1.71 -14.50 -9.85
N THR A 451 0.70 -15.18 -10.39
CA THR A 451 0.39 -16.56 -10.03
C THR A 451 1.51 -17.50 -10.44
N LYS A 452 2.04 -17.36 -11.67
CA LYS A 452 3.20 -18.14 -12.15
C LYS A 452 4.43 -17.89 -11.28
N LEU A 453 4.73 -16.62 -11.00
CA LEU A 453 5.85 -16.23 -10.15
C LEU A 453 5.70 -16.76 -8.72
N ARG A 454 4.48 -16.72 -8.16
CA ARG A 454 4.19 -17.28 -6.85
C ARG A 454 4.37 -18.80 -6.80
N THR A 455 4.00 -19.50 -7.85
CA THR A 455 4.20 -20.95 -7.95
C THR A 455 5.68 -21.30 -8.08
N ALA A 456 6.45 -20.51 -8.82
CA ALA A 456 7.89 -20.70 -9.01
C ALA A 456 8.75 -20.22 -7.82
N ALA A 457 8.19 -19.40 -6.93
CA ALA A 457 8.88 -18.84 -5.78
C ALA A 457 9.39 -19.94 -4.83
N THR A 458 10.67 -19.86 -4.48
CA THR A 458 11.34 -20.80 -3.58
C THR A 458 11.24 -20.35 -2.12
N THR A 459 11.07 -19.05 -1.88
CA THR A 459 11.02 -18.46 -0.54
C THR A 459 9.61 -18.09 -0.12
N GLY A 460 9.35 -18.09 1.20
CA GLY A 460 8.08 -17.62 1.76
C GLY A 460 7.82 -16.15 1.46
N PHE A 461 8.87 -15.32 1.49
CA PHE A 461 8.83 -13.90 1.16
C PHE A 461 8.30 -13.63 -0.25
N GLU A 462 8.85 -14.31 -1.26
CA GLU A 462 8.41 -14.15 -2.65
C GLU A 462 6.95 -14.59 -2.84
N LYS A 463 6.55 -15.69 -2.19
CA LYS A 463 5.16 -16.17 -2.24
C LYS A 463 4.18 -15.14 -1.69
N ASP A 464 4.52 -14.51 -0.57
CA ASP A 464 3.70 -13.49 0.06
C ASP A 464 3.69 -12.17 -0.73
N LEU A 465 4.82 -11.81 -1.35
CA LEU A 465 4.93 -10.65 -2.23
C LEU A 465 3.95 -10.73 -3.40
N PHE A 466 3.98 -11.80 -4.18
CA PHE A 466 3.13 -11.95 -5.36
C PHE A 466 1.65 -12.13 -4.99
N LYS A 467 1.36 -12.75 -3.83
CA LYS A 467 0.01 -12.79 -3.25
C LYS A 467 -0.47 -11.38 -2.92
N LEU A 468 0.36 -10.57 -2.27
CA LEU A 468 0.01 -9.21 -1.89
C LEU A 468 -0.21 -8.32 -3.11
N ALA A 469 0.62 -8.44 -4.15
CA ALA A 469 0.44 -7.73 -5.42
C ALA A 469 -0.95 -7.97 -6.01
N ASN A 470 -1.37 -9.25 -6.12
CA ASN A 470 -2.70 -9.58 -6.63
C ASN A 470 -3.83 -9.02 -5.76
N ASN A 471 -3.75 -9.18 -4.45
CA ASN A 471 -4.77 -8.68 -3.52
C ASN A 471 -4.87 -7.15 -3.54
N ALA A 472 -3.77 -6.46 -3.79
CA ALA A 472 -3.71 -5.02 -3.78
C ALA A 472 -4.50 -4.37 -4.93
N ILE A 473 -4.63 -5.05 -6.08
CA ILE A 473 -5.43 -4.60 -7.23
C ILE A 473 -6.90 -4.40 -6.83
N PHE A 474 -7.50 -5.38 -6.16
CA PHE A 474 -8.91 -5.29 -5.72
C PHE A 474 -9.14 -4.10 -4.78
N GLY A 475 -8.26 -3.94 -3.79
CA GLY A 475 -8.36 -2.81 -2.85
C GLY A 475 -8.26 -1.46 -3.56
N LYS A 476 -7.43 -1.39 -4.62
CA LYS A 476 -7.24 -0.16 -5.40
C LYS A 476 -8.42 0.17 -6.30
N THR A 477 -9.06 -0.81 -6.94
CA THR A 477 -10.25 -0.58 -7.77
C THR A 477 -11.47 -0.14 -6.95
N MET A 478 -11.55 -0.55 -5.69
CA MET A 478 -12.64 -0.22 -4.76
C MET A 478 -12.33 1.00 -3.87
N GLU A 479 -11.25 1.73 -4.15
CA GLU A 479 -10.80 2.82 -3.31
C GLU A 479 -11.75 4.03 -3.36
N ASN A 480 -12.30 4.39 -2.20
CA ASN A 480 -13.17 5.55 -2.09
C ASN A 480 -12.37 6.81 -1.73
N ILE A 481 -12.04 7.59 -2.75
CA ILE A 481 -11.31 8.84 -2.60
C ILE A 481 -12.07 9.90 -1.79
N ARG A 482 -13.40 9.82 -1.61
CA ARG A 482 -14.17 10.78 -0.80
C ARG A 482 -13.79 10.69 0.69
N LYS A 483 -13.26 9.54 1.13
CA LYS A 483 -12.79 9.33 2.51
C LYS A 483 -11.42 9.94 2.78
N TYR A 484 -10.67 10.33 1.75
CA TYR A 484 -9.35 10.93 1.94
C TYR A 484 -9.47 12.28 2.65
N ARG A 485 -8.72 12.44 3.72
CA ARG A 485 -8.66 13.68 4.50
C ARG A 485 -7.66 14.64 3.90
N ILE A 486 -7.94 15.94 4.01
CA ILE A 486 -6.98 17.00 3.70
C ILE A 486 -6.59 17.61 5.02
N VAL A 487 -5.36 17.37 5.45
CA VAL A 487 -4.79 17.95 6.67
C VAL A 487 -3.62 18.84 6.27
N LYS A 488 -3.59 20.06 6.81
CA LYS A 488 -2.50 21.02 6.67
C LYS A 488 -1.90 21.30 8.03
N LEU A 489 -0.59 21.22 8.13
CA LEU A 489 0.15 21.69 9.30
C LEU A 489 0.48 23.16 9.11
N VAL A 490 0.22 23.96 10.13
CA VAL A 490 0.52 25.38 10.15
C VAL A 490 1.28 25.72 11.42
N SER A 491 2.31 26.55 11.25
CA SER A 491 3.13 27.08 12.35
C SER A 491 3.00 28.58 12.56
N LYS A 492 2.15 29.24 11.77
CA LYS A 492 1.87 30.67 11.86
C LYS A 492 0.38 30.91 11.80
N TYR A 493 -0.10 31.85 12.61
CA TYR A 493 -1.52 32.23 12.63
C TYR A 493 -1.90 33.07 11.41
N ASP A 494 -1.12 34.12 11.13
CA ASP A 494 -1.35 35.05 10.03
C ASP A 494 -0.63 34.67 8.73
N GLY A 495 -0.91 35.43 7.67
CA GLY A 495 -0.35 35.25 6.33
C GLY A 495 -1.23 34.42 5.40
N ARG A 496 -0.93 34.44 4.10
CA ARG A 496 -1.75 33.79 3.05
C ARG A 496 -2.06 32.33 3.35
N TYR A 497 -1.09 31.61 3.90
CA TYR A 497 -1.19 30.19 4.28
C TYR A 497 -1.25 29.96 5.80
N GLY A 498 -1.49 31.02 6.58
CA GLY A 498 -1.61 30.94 8.03
C GLY A 498 -2.93 30.28 8.48
N ALA A 499 -2.96 29.89 9.75
CA ALA A 499 -4.11 29.24 10.38
C ALA A 499 -5.41 30.03 10.18
N LYS A 500 -5.35 31.37 10.27
CA LYS A 500 -6.50 32.28 10.12
C LYS A 500 -7.24 32.06 8.80
N ASN A 501 -6.52 32.00 7.68
CA ASN A 501 -7.14 31.84 6.36
C ASN A 501 -7.70 30.44 6.13
N LEU A 502 -7.04 29.41 6.67
CA LEU A 502 -7.52 28.04 6.56
C LEU A 502 -8.75 27.79 7.44
N ILE A 503 -8.82 28.42 8.61
CA ILE A 503 -10.00 28.38 9.50
C ILE A 503 -11.16 29.18 8.90
N ALA A 504 -10.88 30.34 8.30
CA ALA A 504 -11.89 31.15 7.61
C ALA A 504 -12.39 30.51 6.29
N SER A 505 -11.76 29.43 5.82
CA SER A 505 -12.19 28.74 4.62
C SER A 505 -13.55 28.07 4.84
N PRO A 506 -14.49 28.14 3.89
CA PRO A 506 -15.75 27.38 3.96
C PRO A 506 -15.53 25.86 3.94
N ARG A 507 -14.31 25.42 3.61
CA ARG A 507 -13.90 24.02 3.66
C ARG A 507 -13.42 23.60 5.04
N PHE A 508 -13.28 24.51 6.00
CA PHE A 508 -12.84 24.18 7.34
C PHE A 508 -13.75 23.11 7.95
N HIS A 509 -13.15 22.03 8.44
CA HIS A 509 -13.87 20.97 9.13
C HIS A 509 -13.54 20.96 10.62
N ASN A 510 -12.25 20.93 10.95
CA ASN A 510 -11.79 20.84 12.33
C ASN A 510 -10.33 21.31 12.48
N ARG A 511 -9.88 21.58 13.71
CA ARG A 511 -8.48 21.83 14.06
C ARG A 511 -8.02 20.96 15.23
N THR A 512 -6.72 20.68 15.28
CA THR A 512 -6.03 20.12 16.44
C THR A 512 -4.80 20.96 16.71
N VAL A 513 -4.63 21.44 17.94
CA VAL A 513 -3.43 22.15 18.37
C VAL A 513 -2.48 21.13 18.98
N PHE A 514 -1.25 21.05 18.48
CA PHE A 514 -0.23 20.16 19.05
C PHE A 514 0.62 20.90 20.07
N ASP A 515 0.99 22.14 19.78
CA ASP A 515 1.68 23.06 20.70
C ASP A 515 1.44 24.53 20.29
N GLU A 516 2.11 25.46 20.98
CA GLU A 516 2.00 26.91 20.75
C GLU A 516 2.32 27.34 19.30
N ASN A 517 3.16 26.56 18.61
CA ASN A 517 3.71 26.89 17.30
C ASN A 517 3.35 25.86 16.21
N LEU A 518 2.46 24.90 16.48
CA LEU A 518 2.05 23.88 15.52
C LEU A 518 0.58 23.47 15.70
N MET A 519 -0.20 23.60 14.62
CA MET A 519 -1.60 23.18 14.54
C MET A 519 -1.85 22.39 13.26
N ALA A 520 -2.65 21.32 13.34
CA ALA A 520 -3.26 20.67 12.19
C ALA A 520 -4.64 21.27 11.91
N ILE A 521 -4.88 21.61 10.65
CA ILE A 521 -6.19 22.05 10.14
C ILE A 521 -6.70 21.02 9.15
N GLU A 522 -7.89 20.48 9.42
CA GLU A 522 -8.59 19.55 8.56
C GLU A 522 -9.60 20.29 7.68
N LEU A 523 -9.56 20.01 6.38
CA LEU A 523 -10.40 20.62 5.36
C LEU A 523 -11.23 19.57 4.63
N ASN A 524 -12.48 19.90 4.34
CA ASN A 524 -13.34 19.20 3.40
C ASN A 524 -12.83 19.35 1.96
N LYS A 525 -13.17 18.41 1.08
CA LYS A 525 -12.80 18.48 -0.35
C LYS A 525 -13.67 19.50 -1.09
N ALA A 526 -13.04 20.31 -1.96
CA ALA A 526 -13.75 21.27 -2.82
C ALA A 526 -14.33 20.61 -4.09
N HIS A 527 -13.62 19.64 -4.66
CA HIS A 527 -14.00 18.94 -5.87
C HIS A 527 -13.66 17.45 -5.75
N PHE A 528 -14.49 16.60 -6.35
CA PHE A 528 -14.24 15.18 -6.50
C PHE A 528 -13.77 14.92 -7.93
N GLN A 529 -12.47 14.73 -8.11
CA GLN A 529 -11.94 14.07 -9.30
C GLN A 529 -11.38 12.72 -8.86
N GLN A 530 -11.87 11.65 -9.48
CA GLN A 530 -11.32 10.31 -9.33
C GLN A 530 -9.97 10.29 -10.06
N THR A 531 -8.93 10.81 -9.42
CA THR A 531 -7.60 10.91 -10.04
C THR A 531 -6.94 9.53 -9.98
N ILE A 532 -6.96 8.78 -11.08
CA ILE A 532 -5.92 7.77 -11.32
C ILE A 532 -4.67 8.58 -11.67
N VAL A 533 -3.76 8.71 -10.71
CA VAL A 533 -2.49 9.41 -10.95
C VAL A 533 -1.65 8.53 -11.86
N HIS A 534 -1.70 8.77 -13.16
CA HIS A 534 -0.75 8.19 -14.11
C HIS A 534 0.63 8.81 -13.84
N ARG A 535 1.54 8.01 -13.30
CA ARG A 535 2.98 8.32 -13.33
C ARG A 535 3.72 7.13 -13.91
N HIS A 536 3.70 7.03 -15.23
CA HIS A 536 4.72 6.27 -15.94
C HIS A 536 6.06 6.92 -15.66
N VAL A 537 6.83 6.36 -14.73
CA VAL A 537 8.23 6.77 -14.62
C VAL A 537 9.11 5.58 -14.25
N ASN A 538 9.95 5.21 -15.21
CA ASN A 538 11.12 4.36 -14.99
C ASN A 538 12.15 5.20 -14.20
N PHE A 539 12.41 4.86 -12.95
CA PHE A 539 13.44 5.49 -12.12
C PHE A 539 14.42 4.43 -11.66
N ARG A 540 15.73 4.59 -11.93
CA ARG A 540 16.71 3.56 -11.59
C ARG A 540 17.69 3.88 -10.46
N TYR A 541 17.93 5.13 -10.07
CA TYR A 541 18.98 5.39 -9.08
C TYR A 541 18.70 6.62 -8.18
N ILE A 542 18.25 6.36 -6.95
CA ILE A 542 18.50 7.19 -5.75
C ILE A 542 18.69 6.23 -4.57
N GLN A 543 19.71 6.51 -3.73
CA GLN A 543 19.97 5.82 -2.47
C GLN A 543 18.88 6.17 -1.43
N SER A 544 18.33 5.17 -0.76
CA SER A 544 17.32 5.35 0.30
C SER A 544 18.01 5.44 1.66
N VAL A 545 17.42 6.15 2.61
CA VAL A 545 17.89 6.19 4.01
C VAL A 545 16.92 5.38 4.87
N TYR A 546 17.44 4.60 5.82
CA TYR A 546 16.65 3.76 6.72
C TYR A 546 16.84 4.25 8.16
N VAL A 547 15.76 4.44 8.90
CA VAL A 547 15.81 5.05 10.24
C VAL A 547 14.89 4.31 11.20
N ARG A 548 15.30 4.21 12.46
CA ARG A 548 14.51 3.71 13.58
C ARG A 548 14.74 4.60 14.80
N PHE A 549 13.68 4.82 15.59
CA PHE A 549 13.78 5.39 16.94
C PHE A 549 13.56 4.28 17.97
N SER A 550 14.42 4.19 18.98
CA SER A 550 14.01 3.69 20.28
C SER A 550 13.33 4.86 21.02
N LEU A 551 12.11 4.66 21.50
CA LEU A 551 11.61 5.48 22.61
C LEU A 551 12.36 5.07 23.86
#